data_AF-A0AAJ2U4H8-F1
#
_entry.id   AF-A0AAJ2U4H8-F1
#
_cell.length_a   1.000
_cell.length_b   1.000
_cell.length_c   1.000
_cell.angle_alpha   90.00
_cell.angle_beta   90.00
_cell.angle_gamma   90.00
#
_symmetry.space_group_name_H-M   'P 1'
#
loop_
_entity.id
_entity.type
_entity.pdbx_description
1 polymer ?
#
loop_
_entity_poly.entity_id
_entity_poly.type
_entity_poly.pdbx_seq_one_letter_code
_entity_poly.pdbx_strand_id
1 'polypeptide(L)' 'MRYLPLTPDDRSAMLAAVGAASIDDLFVVVPAEARLDGPIAGLPGHASELAVERHMAALARQNRAAGDGPFFLGAGAH' A
#
# COMPACT_ATOMS: atom_id res chain seq x y z
N MET A 1 -3.35 9.83 -2.06
CA MET A 1 -3.82 10.00 -0.67
C MET A 1 -2.67 9.87 0.32
N ARG A 2 -2.67 10.67 1.38
CA ARG A 2 -1.71 10.51 2.50
C ARG A 2 -2.25 9.45 3.45
N TYR A 3 -1.66 8.26 3.44
CA TYR A 3 -2.08 7.14 4.30
C TYR A 3 -1.69 7.33 5.77
N LEU A 4 -0.54 7.99 6.02
CA LEU A 4 -0.04 8.23 7.37
C LEU A 4 -0.46 9.62 7.86
N PRO A 5 -1.38 9.72 8.84
CA PRO A 5 -1.88 11.01 9.32
C PRO A 5 -0.82 11.76 10.13
N LEU A 6 0.03 11.03 10.85
CA LEU A 6 1.05 11.59 11.73
C LEU A 6 2.12 12.37 10.95
N THR A 7 2.49 13.51 11.49
CA THR A 7 3.64 14.33 11.07
C THR A 7 4.94 13.79 11.68
N PRO A 8 6.11 14.25 11.21
CA PRO A 8 7.38 13.99 11.89
C PRO A 8 7.37 14.43 13.36
N ASP A 9 6.76 15.58 13.67
CA ASP A 9 6.70 16.12 15.02
C ASP A 9 5.85 15.24 15.95
N ASP A 10 4.69 14.77 15.46
CA ASP A 10 3.86 13.82 16.22
C ASP A 10 4.63 12.55 16.56
N ARG A 11 5.36 11.99 15.58
CA ARG A 11 6.18 10.79 15.78
C ARG A 11 7.30 11.02 16.80
N SER A 12 7.94 12.18 16.76
CA SER A 12 8.98 12.57 17.73
C SER A 12 8.41 12.66 19.15
N ALA A 13 7.27 13.33 19.33
CA ALA A 13 6.60 13.44 20.61
C ALA A 13 6.17 12.08 21.18
N MET A 14 5.65 11.20 20.32
CA MET A 14 5.26 9.84 20.71
C MET A 14 6.45 9.00 21.15
N LEU A 15 7.58 9.05 20.43
CA LEU A 15 8.81 8.35 20.80
C LEU A 15 9.36 8.84 22.15
N ALA A 16 9.38 10.16 22.36
CA ALA A 16 9.79 10.75 23.62
C ALA A 16 8.90 10.32 24.79
N ALA A 17 7.58 10.24 24.58
CA ALA A 17 6.63 9.82 25.61
C ALA A 17 6.84 8.37 26.09
N VAL A 18 7.32 7.49 25.21
CA VAL A 18 7.61 6.08 25.53
C VAL A 18 9.09 5.81 25.84
N GLY A 19 9.94 6.84 25.78
CA GLY A 19 11.37 6.73 26.07
C GLY A 19 12.18 5.99 24.99
N ALA A 20 11.69 5.93 23.75
CA ALA A 20 12.40 5.33 22.62
C ALA A 20 13.20 6.38 21.85
N ALA A 21 14.42 6.04 21.42
CA ALA A 21 15.27 6.92 20.61
C ALA A 21 14.96 6.80 19.10
N SER A 22 14.44 5.64 18.67
CA SER A 22 14.10 5.36 17.29
C SER A 22 12.86 4.46 17.15
N ILE A 23 12.33 4.37 15.93
CA ILE A 23 11.28 3.39 15.62
C ILE A 23 11.79 1.94 15.79
N ASP A 24 13.07 1.69 15.53
CA ASP A 24 13.67 0.35 15.62
C ASP A 24 13.69 -0.18 17.05
N ASP A 25 13.77 0.72 18.04
CA ASP A 25 13.72 0.39 19.48
C ASP A 25 12.37 -0.27 19.85
N LEU A 26 11.30 0.03 19.10
CA LEU A 26 9.97 -0.55 19.33
C LEU A 26 9.90 -2.03 18.91
N PHE A 27 10.87 -2.51 18.13
CA PHE A 27 10.88 -3.86 17.57
C PHE A 27 11.94 -4.78 18.19
N VAL A 28 12.68 -4.36 19.22
CA VAL A 28 13.79 -5.13 19.85
C VAL A 28 13.43 -6.57 20.25
N VAL A 29 12.16 -6.86 20.52
CA VAL A 29 11.66 -8.20 20.85
C VAL A 29 11.54 -9.15 19.66
N VAL A 30 11.60 -8.64 18.42
CA VAL A 30 11.57 -9.44 17.20
C VAL A 30 12.98 -9.97 16.91
N PRO A 31 13.21 -11.30 16.84
CA PRO A 31 14.51 -11.87 16.52
C PRO A 31 15.07 -11.36 15.20
N ALA A 32 16.38 -11.17 15.10
CA ALA A 32 17.01 -10.58 13.90
C ALA A 32 16.79 -11.44 12.66
N GLU A 33 16.83 -12.76 12.81
CA GLU A 33 16.57 -13.75 11.76
C GLU A 33 15.12 -13.72 11.21
N ALA A 34 14.19 -13.11 11.95
CA ALA A 34 12.80 -12.93 11.53
C ALA A 34 12.56 -11.57 10.86
N ARG A 35 13.56 -10.68 10.85
CA ARG A 35 13.47 -9.36 10.20
C ARG A 35 13.96 -9.47 8.76
N LEU A 36 13.37 -8.66 7.89
CA LEU A 36 13.87 -8.48 6.54
C LEU A 36 14.99 -7.42 6.56
N ASP A 37 16.09 -7.67 5.84
CA ASP A 37 17.20 -6.72 5.68
C ASP A 37 16.88 -5.56 4.73
N GLY A 38 15.65 -5.51 4.22
CA GLY A 38 15.22 -4.51 3.26
C GLY A 38 13.75 -4.64 2.90
N PRO A 39 13.33 -3.99 1.80
CA PRO A 39 11.98 -4.08 1.29
C PRO A 39 11.58 -5.53 0.96
N ILE A 40 10.27 -5.77 0.93
CA ILE A 40 9.72 -7.08 0.57
C ILE A 40 10.14 -7.45 -0.86
N ALA A 41 10.82 -8.58 -1.00
CA ALA A 41 11.30 -9.08 -2.29
C ALA A 41 10.13 -9.32 -3.26
N GLY A 42 10.31 -8.88 -4.51
CA GLY A 42 9.31 -9.04 -5.58
C GLY A 42 8.18 -8.01 -5.56
N LEU A 43 8.12 -7.12 -4.57
CA LEU A 43 7.18 -6.00 -4.59
C LEU A 43 7.81 -4.75 -5.25
N PRO A 44 7.07 -4.06 -6.13
CA PRO A 44 7.51 -2.78 -6.66
C PRO A 44 7.58 -1.73 -5.54
N GLY A 45 8.42 -0.72 -5.75
CA GLY A 45 8.47 0.45 -4.87
C GLY A 45 7.15 1.23 -4.86
N HIS A 46 7.04 2.20 -3.96
CA HIS A 46 5.85 3.04 -3.89
C HIS A 46 5.62 3.82 -5.20
N ALA A 47 4.37 4.09 -5.51
CA ALA A 47 3.96 4.92 -6.64
C ALA A 47 3.12 6.10 -6.15
N SER A 48 3.16 7.21 -6.88
CA SER A 48 2.23 8.31 -6.62
C SER A 48 0.80 7.87 -6.90
N GLU A 49 -0.17 8.54 -6.27
CA GLU A 49 -1.59 8.27 -6.50
C GLU A 49 -1.96 8.29 -7.98
N LEU A 50 -1.49 9.30 -8.72
CA LEU A 50 -1.73 9.41 -10.15
C LEU A 50 -1.08 8.26 -10.94
N ALA A 51 0.11 7.80 -10.53
CA ALA A 51 0.78 6.68 -11.19
C ALA A 51 0.03 5.36 -10.96
N VAL A 52 -0.46 5.13 -9.73
CA VAL A 52 -1.30 3.98 -9.39
C VAL A 52 -2.59 4.02 -10.21
N GLU A 53 -3.28 5.15 -10.25
CA GLU A 53 -4.52 5.32 -11.01
C GLU A 53 -4.32 5.01 -12.49
N ARG A 54 -3.27 5.57 -13.11
CA ARG A 54 -2.94 5.29 -14.52
C ARG A 54 -2.65 3.83 -14.78
N HIS A 55 -1.90 3.18 -13.88
CA HIS A 55 -1.56 1.76 -14.01
C HIS A 55 -2.82 0.89 -13.91
N MET A 56 -3.66 1.12 -12.90
CA MET A 56 -4.90 0.38 -12.71
C MET A 56 -5.87 0.58 -13.88
N ALA A 57 -6.00 1.82 -14.38
CA ALA A 57 -6.83 2.11 -15.55
C ALA A 57 -6.31 1.42 -16.81
N ALA A 58 -4.98 1.30 -16.98
CA ALA A 58 -4.40 0.57 -18.11
C ALA A 58 -4.66 -0.94 -18.05
N LEU A 59 -4.59 -1.54 -16.85
CA LEU A 59 -4.98 -2.94 -16.64
C LEU A 59 -6.47 -3.15 -16.91
N ALA A 60 -7.33 -2.27 -16.39
CA ALA A 60 -8.78 -2.37 -16.57
C ALA A 60 -9.20 -2.34 -18.05
N ARG A 61 -8.51 -1.55 -18.90
CA ARG A 61 -8.75 -1.49 -20.35
C ARG A 61 -8.38 -2.75 -21.13
N GLN A 62 -7.69 -3.71 -20.50
CA GLN A 62 -7.45 -5.02 -21.12
C GLN A 62 -8.69 -5.91 -21.04
N ASN A 63 -9.65 -5.58 -20.17
CA ASN A 63 -10.95 -6.22 -20.13
C ASN A 63 -11.88 -5.63 -21.19
N ARG A 64 -12.87 -6.43 -21.60
CA ARG A 64 -14.04 -5.93 -22.32
C ARG A 64 -15.21 -5.85 -21.35
N ALA A 65 -15.70 -4.64 -21.07
CA ALA A 65 -16.87 -4.48 -20.21
C ALA A 65 -18.12 -5.01 -20.92
N ALA A 66 -19.10 -5.47 -20.13
CA ALA A 66 -20.39 -5.92 -20.66
C ALA A 66 -21.11 -4.80 -21.46
N GLY A 67 -20.85 -3.53 -21.14
CA GLY A 67 -21.37 -2.37 -21.88
C GLY A 67 -20.63 -2.02 -23.17
N ASP A 68 -19.48 -2.64 -23.46
CA ASP A 68 -18.64 -2.31 -24.63
C ASP A 68 -19.13 -2.99 -25.93
N GLY A 69 -20.39 -3.43 -25.95
CA GLY A 69 -21.01 -4.08 -27.10
C GLY A 69 -22.16 -4.99 -26.68
N PRO A 70 -22.75 -5.73 -27.63
CA PRO A 70 -23.82 -6.66 -27.32
C PRO A 70 -23.34 -7.75 -26.36
N PHE A 71 -23.98 -7.86 -25.20
CA PHE A 71 -23.63 -8.81 -24.15
C PHE A 71 -24.92 -9.52 -23.66
N PHE A 72 -25.13 -10.76 -24.12
CA PHE A 72 -26.39 -11.49 -23.96
C PHE A 72 -26.28 -12.75 -23.10
N LEU A 73 -25.30 -12.80 -22.18
CA LEU A 73 -25.04 -14.01 -21.39
C LEU A 73 -26.16 -14.30 -20.37
N GLY A 74 -26.87 -13.28 -19.87
CA GLY A 74 -28.02 -13.42 -18.96
C GLY A 74 -27.63 -13.99 -17.59
N ALA A 75 -28.42 -14.95 -17.08
CA ALA A 75 -28.19 -15.64 -15.80
C ALA A 75 -28.14 -14.74 -14.55
N GLY A 76 -28.97 -13.69 -14.51
CA GLY A 76 -29.13 -12.82 -13.33
C GLY A 76 -28.20 -11.62 -13.27
N ALA A 77 -27.34 -11.42 -14.27
CA ALA A 77 -26.58 -10.19 -14.50
C ALA A 77 -26.91 -9.64 -15.90
N HIS A 78 -27.38 -8.40 -15.97
CA HIS A 78 -27.80 -7.72 -17.21
C HIS A 78 -27.37 -6.26 -17.18
#